data_AF-A0A6A9QAG8-F1
#
_entry.id   AF-A0A6A9QAG8-F1
#
_cell.length_a   1.000
_cell.length_b   1.000
_cell.length_c   1.000
_cell.angle_alpha   90.00
_cell.angle_beta   90.00
_cell.angle_gamma   90.00
#
_symmetry.space_group_name_H-M   'P 1'
#
loop_
_entity.id
_entity.type
_entity.pdbx_description
1 polymer ?
#
loop_
_entity_poly.entity_id
_entity_poly.type
_entity_poly.pdbx_seq_one_letter_code
_entity_poly.pdbx_strand_id
1 'polypeptide(L)'
;MDEELPPNPRDDEKAFVGPIMINFSIPFINIDTVKLSDEDLNIAQLPQLLKLSNVKKVLWKYKAKIIGVDGSEILAEGEDNIKEPFIVLTPLEINAIPWSFTKIDEKALINLVKDLIPCDEGDGYFNPSPWERKALIEERWYYFRPGEITGNLNIRTQGYELAGYKIESNFYNPKFYFLNPFYIEESRYPISASSFVSLQSDSALSIISSDPFNMKFNLGKIEIESERPVYIIKSRRWNEIKPARISWDLKNDIIRLDCKPKYNVSIYKIEPSSVIPLYFDYKNGELSLILENFSDDDIISTLIFSGRIESVKADGEELITEFDRVRIPIRRWGIKNVRIKIRRLIEPYLKRKIIA
;
A
#
# COMPACT_ATOMS: atom_id res chain seq x y z
N MET A 1 -6.26 4.39 -71.39
CA MET A 1 -5.27 5.16 -70.62
C MET A 1 -5.72 4.98 -69.19
N ASP A 2 -5.31 3.86 -68.61
CA ASP A 2 -5.76 3.41 -67.30
C ASP A 2 -4.76 3.94 -66.26
N GLU A 3 -5.26 4.77 -65.34
CA GLU A 3 -4.50 5.26 -64.19
C GLU A 3 -4.47 4.19 -63.10
N GLU A 4 -3.28 3.66 -62.82
CA GLU A 4 -3.02 2.80 -61.66
C GLU A 4 -3.12 3.61 -60.36
N LEU A 5 -4.07 3.24 -59.50
CA LEU A 5 -4.15 3.72 -58.11
C LEU A 5 -2.96 3.19 -57.29
N PRO A 6 -2.45 3.97 -56.32
CA PRO A 6 -1.34 3.53 -55.48
C PRO A 6 -1.76 2.38 -54.55
N PRO A 7 -0.80 1.52 -54.13
CA PRO A 7 -1.11 0.36 -53.32
C PRO A 7 -1.60 0.79 -51.92
N ASN A 8 -2.68 0.14 -51.50
CA ASN A 8 -3.26 0.23 -50.17
C ASN A 8 -2.17 -0.10 -49.11
N PRO A 9 -1.93 0.74 -48.10
CA PRO A 9 -1.02 0.39 -47.01
C PRO A 9 -1.59 -0.84 -46.30
N ARG A 10 -0.77 -1.88 -46.21
CA ARG A 10 -1.08 -3.10 -45.47
C ARG A 10 -1.49 -2.76 -44.03
N ASP A 11 -2.48 -3.50 -43.54
CA ASP A 11 -2.95 -3.60 -42.16
C ASP A 11 -1.88 -4.15 -41.18
N ASP A 12 -0.64 -3.66 -41.26
CA ASP A 12 0.49 -4.07 -40.42
C ASP A 12 0.97 -2.94 -39.49
N GLU A 13 0.18 -1.88 -39.30
CA GLU A 13 0.34 -1.01 -38.12
C GLU A 13 -0.19 -1.73 -36.88
N LYS A 14 0.60 -2.72 -36.43
CA LYS A 14 0.58 -3.13 -35.03
C LYS A 14 0.72 -1.86 -34.21
N ALA A 15 -0.34 -1.53 -33.49
CA ALA A 15 -0.34 -0.53 -32.43
C ALA A 15 0.97 -0.64 -31.66
N PHE A 16 1.82 0.37 -31.81
CA PHE A 16 2.97 0.56 -30.95
C PHE A 16 2.41 0.95 -29.58
N VAL A 17 2.07 -0.06 -28.78
CA VAL A 17 1.79 0.14 -27.36
C VAL A 17 3.17 0.34 -26.74
N GLY A 18 3.43 1.54 -26.21
CA GLY A 18 4.63 1.82 -25.41
C GLY A 18 4.80 0.80 -24.27
N PRO A 19 5.94 0.80 -23.57
CA PRO A 19 6.25 -0.23 -22.58
C PRO A 19 5.11 -0.32 -21.57
N ILE A 20 4.34 -1.41 -21.66
CA ILE A 20 3.32 -1.74 -20.67
C ILE A 20 4.11 -2.20 -19.46
N MET A 21 4.33 -1.30 -18.50
CA MET A 21 4.81 -1.70 -17.18
C MET A 21 3.94 -2.85 -16.70
N ILE A 22 4.57 -3.93 -16.21
CA ILE A 22 3.84 -5.08 -15.69
C ILE A 22 2.88 -4.61 -14.59
N ASN A 23 1.58 -4.79 -14.84
CA ASN A 23 0.55 -4.45 -13.89
C ASN A 23 0.32 -5.63 -12.94
N PHE A 24 0.83 -5.53 -11.73
CA PHE A 24 0.59 -6.52 -10.68
C PHE A 24 -0.76 -6.25 -10.02
N SER A 25 -1.72 -7.15 -10.21
CA SER A 25 -2.99 -7.09 -9.48
C SER A 25 -2.84 -7.64 -8.05
N ILE A 26 -3.63 -7.08 -7.14
CA ILE A 26 -3.78 -7.57 -5.76
C ILE A 26 -5.21 -8.11 -5.60
N PRO A 27 -5.41 -9.37 -5.19
CA PRO A 27 -4.40 -10.35 -4.80
C PRO A 27 -3.58 -10.84 -6.00
N PHE A 28 -2.34 -11.29 -5.74
CA PHE A 28 -1.42 -11.74 -6.78
C PHE A 28 -1.97 -12.98 -7.47
N ILE A 29 -2.04 -12.90 -8.81
CA ILE A 29 -2.48 -14.01 -9.66
C ILE A 29 -1.28 -14.77 -10.21
N ASN A 30 -1.50 -16.06 -10.50
CA ASN A 30 -0.48 -16.88 -11.16
C ASN A 30 -0.28 -16.38 -12.60
N ILE A 31 0.97 -16.14 -12.98
CA ILE A 31 1.35 -15.76 -14.33
C ILE A 31 2.35 -16.79 -14.86
N ASP A 32 2.12 -17.38 -16.03
CA ASP A 32 3.03 -18.42 -16.53
C ASP A 32 4.35 -17.85 -17.05
N THR A 33 4.31 -16.82 -17.89
CA THR A 33 5.50 -16.23 -18.51
C THR A 33 5.40 -14.72 -18.56
N VAL A 34 6.50 -14.04 -18.21
CA VAL A 34 6.64 -12.59 -18.22
C VAL A 34 7.83 -12.21 -19.07
N LYS A 35 7.69 -11.18 -19.91
CA LYS A 35 8.79 -10.58 -20.67
C LYS A 35 9.03 -9.16 -20.14
N LEU A 36 10.21 -8.93 -19.57
CA LEU A 36 10.64 -7.67 -18.98
C LEU A 36 11.20 -6.71 -20.04
N SER A 37 10.88 -5.43 -19.91
CA SER A 37 11.66 -4.32 -20.48
C SER A 37 12.66 -3.75 -19.46
N ASP A 38 13.47 -2.78 -19.85
CA ASP A 38 14.36 -2.09 -18.91
C ASP A 38 13.56 -1.22 -17.92
N GLU A 39 12.43 -0.66 -18.37
CA GLU A 39 11.53 0.14 -17.53
C GLU A 39 10.88 -0.69 -16.42
N ASP A 40 10.56 -1.97 -16.66
CA ASP A 40 10.07 -2.86 -15.60
C ASP A 40 11.08 -3.02 -14.45
N LEU A 41 12.38 -2.98 -14.77
CA LEU A 41 13.46 -3.06 -13.77
C LEU A 41 13.57 -1.81 -12.90
N ASN A 42 12.83 -0.74 -13.19
CA ASN A 42 12.71 0.41 -12.29
C ASN A 42 11.75 0.15 -11.12
N ILE A 43 11.01 -0.96 -11.12
CA ILE A 43 10.21 -1.38 -9.96
C ILE A 43 11.14 -2.06 -8.96
N ALA A 44 11.43 -1.37 -7.84
CA ALA A 44 12.35 -1.83 -6.79
C ALA A 44 12.05 -3.26 -6.28
N GLN A 45 10.76 -3.60 -6.18
CA GLN A 45 10.26 -4.88 -5.66
C GLN A 45 9.98 -5.94 -6.73
N LEU A 46 10.32 -5.68 -8.00
CA LEU A 46 9.94 -6.55 -9.11
C LEU A 46 10.21 -8.05 -8.83
N PRO A 47 11.39 -8.47 -8.32
CA PRO A 47 11.66 -9.88 -8.09
C PRO A 47 10.71 -10.53 -7.07
N GLN A 48 10.31 -9.79 -6.03
CA GLN A 48 9.37 -10.28 -5.02
C GLN A 48 7.96 -10.39 -5.61
N LEU A 49 7.53 -9.40 -6.38
CA LEU A 49 6.22 -9.39 -7.03
C LEU A 49 6.06 -10.57 -8.01
N LEU A 50 7.09 -10.85 -8.81
CA LEU A 50 7.10 -12.00 -9.72
C LEU A 50 7.02 -13.34 -8.97
N LYS A 51 7.67 -13.46 -7.81
CA LYS A 51 7.56 -14.65 -6.95
C LYS A 51 6.16 -14.81 -6.36
N LEU A 52 5.56 -13.73 -5.88
CA LEU A 52 4.20 -13.74 -5.32
C LEU A 52 3.16 -14.08 -6.38
N SER A 53 3.40 -13.70 -7.63
CA SER A 53 2.63 -14.10 -8.81
C SER A 53 2.98 -15.50 -9.34
N ASN A 54 3.79 -16.30 -8.63
CA ASN A 54 4.22 -17.64 -9.02
C ASN A 54 4.71 -17.72 -10.48
N VAL A 55 5.48 -16.71 -10.92
CA VAL A 55 5.97 -16.65 -12.30
C VAL A 55 6.91 -17.79 -12.59
N LYS A 56 6.56 -18.64 -13.57
CA LYS A 56 7.38 -19.80 -13.93
C LYS A 56 8.56 -19.44 -14.81
N LYS A 57 8.35 -18.46 -15.72
CA LYS A 57 9.35 -18.07 -16.70
C LYS A 57 9.46 -16.55 -16.83
N VAL A 58 10.67 -16.03 -16.68
CA VAL A 58 10.98 -14.61 -16.85
C VAL A 58 11.94 -14.46 -18.03
N LEU A 59 11.57 -13.63 -19.01
CA LEU A 59 12.37 -13.32 -20.19
C LEU A 59 12.87 -11.88 -20.10
N TRP A 60 14.14 -11.64 -20.40
CA TRP A 60 14.72 -10.30 -20.56
C TRP A 60 15.75 -10.31 -21.69
N LYS A 61 16.20 -9.14 -22.17
CA LYS A 61 17.16 -9.05 -23.27
C LYS A 61 18.46 -9.83 -22.99
N TYR A 62 18.88 -9.88 -21.73
CA TYR A 62 20.07 -10.61 -21.29
C TYR A 62 19.73 -11.68 -20.27
N LYS A 63 20.54 -12.74 -20.25
CA LYS A 63 20.56 -13.70 -19.15
C LYS A 63 20.99 -12.98 -17.86
N ALA A 64 20.16 -12.98 -16.83
CA ALA A 64 20.41 -12.20 -15.62
C ALA A 64 19.88 -12.85 -14.33
N LYS A 65 20.57 -12.55 -13.22
CA LYS A 65 20.10 -12.70 -11.86
C LYS A 65 19.67 -11.32 -11.36
N ILE A 66 18.37 -11.12 -11.19
CA ILE A 66 17.78 -9.83 -10.78
C ILE A 66 17.45 -9.89 -9.30
N ILE A 67 17.91 -8.91 -8.53
CA ILE A 67 17.83 -8.86 -7.06
C ILE A 67 17.08 -7.60 -6.62
N GLY A 68 16.05 -7.78 -5.80
CA GLY A 68 15.21 -6.72 -5.26
C GLY A 68 15.75 -6.10 -3.97
N VAL A 69 15.18 -4.96 -3.58
CA VAL A 69 15.51 -4.24 -2.35
C VAL A 69 15.25 -5.05 -1.07
N ASP A 70 14.26 -5.95 -1.11
CA ASP A 70 13.94 -6.92 -0.04
C ASP A 70 14.93 -8.11 0.02
N GLY A 71 15.83 -8.22 -0.97
CA GLY A 71 16.77 -9.32 -1.14
C GLY A 71 16.18 -10.53 -1.88
N SER A 72 14.98 -10.43 -2.45
CA SER A 72 14.44 -11.48 -3.31
C SER A 72 15.20 -11.55 -4.65
N GLU A 73 15.42 -12.78 -5.13
CA GLU A 73 16.18 -13.00 -6.36
C GLU A 73 15.38 -13.83 -7.38
N ILE A 74 15.41 -13.45 -8.65
CA ILE A 74 14.86 -14.23 -9.77
C ILE A 74 15.91 -14.40 -10.89
N LEU A 75 15.70 -15.39 -11.75
CA LEU A 75 16.52 -15.62 -12.95
C LEU A 75 15.71 -15.26 -14.19
N ALA A 76 16.27 -14.42 -15.04
CA ALA A 76 15.74 -14.10 -16.36
C ALA A 76 16.51 -14.85 -17.44
N GLU A 77 15.79 -15.47 -18.37
CA GLU A 77 16.33 -16.02 -19.60
C GLU A 77 16.46 -14.91 -20.65
N GLY A 78 17.56 -14.91 -21.40
CA GLY A 78 17.83 -13.98 -22.48
C GLY A 78 18.71 -14.63 -23.53
N GLU A 79 19.38 -13.83 -24.37
CA GLU A 79 20.19 -14.36 -25.47
C GLU A 79 21.23 -15.42 -25.03
N ASP A 80 21.24 -16.56 -25.71
CA ASP A 80 22.06 -17.75 -25.41
C ASP A 80 23.58 -17.52 -25.54
N ASN A 81 23.98 -16.40 -26.15
CA ASN A 81 25.38 -16.05 -26.39
C ASN A 81 26.12 -15.60 -25.11
N ILE A 82 25.40 -15.38 -24.01
CA ILE A 82 25.95 -14.95 -22.73
C ILE A 82 26.16 -16.17 -21.82
N LYS A 83 27.43 -16.53 -21.55
CA LYS A 83 27.77 -17.71 -20.74
C LYS A 83 27.28 -17.58 -19.29
N GLU A 84 27.53 -16.44 -18.64
CA GLU A 84 27.20 -16.19 -17.23
C GLU A 84 26.12 -15.11 -17.07
N PRO A 85 25.17 -15.28 -16.15
CA PRO A 85 24.12 -14.29 -15.93
C PRO A 85 24.72 -12.98 -15.39
N PHE A 86 24.28 -11.84 -15.94
CA PHE A 86 24.53 -10.54 -15.32
C PHE A 86 23.86 -10.47 -13.95
N ILE A 87 24.47 -9.76 -13.00
CA ILE A 87 23.83 -9.43 -11.72
C ILE A 87 23.21 -8.05 -11.86
N VAL A 88 21.89 -7.95 -11.68
CA VAL A 88 21.12 -6.71 -11.80
C VAL A 88 20.44 -6.42 -10.46
N LEU A 89 20.60 -5.21 -9.95
CA LEU A 89 19.89 -4.73 -8.76
C LEU A 89 18.74 -3.81 -9.21
N THR A 90 17.55 -3.99 -8.64
CA THR A 90 16.41 -3.08 -8.85
C THR A 90 16.31 -2.05 -7.71
N PRO A 91 15.89 -0.81 -7.97
CA PRO A 91 15.54 -0.26 -9.29
C PRO A 91 16.78 -0.01 -10.16
N LEU A 92 16.65 -0.18 -11.48
CA LEU A 92 17.72 0.15 -12.44
C LEU A 92 17.96 1.66 -12.51
N GLU A 93 16.88 2.43 -12.57
CA GLU A 93 16.86 3.89 -12.47
C GLU A 93 15.83 4.35 -11.44
N ILE A 94 16.19 5.38 -10.65
CA ILE A 94 15.29 5.99 -9.67
C ILE A 94 14.36 6.95 -10.41
N ASN A 95 13.19 6.44 -10.79
CA ASN A 95 12.13 7.20 -11.44
C ASN A 95 10.83 7.12 -10.62
N ALA A 96 10.01 8.15 -10.72
CA ALA A 96 8.67 8.14 -10.14
C ALA A 96 7.72 7.30 -10.98
N ILE A 97 7.16 6.25 -10.38
CA ILE A 97 6.16 5.37 -10.98
C ILE A 97 4.83 5.64 -10.27
N PRO A 98 3.87 6.35 -10.91
CA PRO A 98 2.60 6.70 -10.28
C PRO A 98 1.87 5.46 -9.74
N TRP A 99 1.71 5.41 -8.41
CA TRP A 99 1.06 4.30 -7.72
C TRP A 99 0.33 4.77 -6.47
N SER A 100 -0.79 4.13 -6.17
CA SER A 100 -1.55 4.33 -4.93
C SER A 100 -2.01 2.99 -4.36
N PHE A 101 -2.33 3.00 -3.07
CA PHE A 101 -2.93 1.86 -2.41
C PHE A 101 -4.27 1.48 -3.06
N THR A 102 -4.60 0.20 -3.04
CA THR A 102 -5.91 -0.27 -3.48
C THR A 102 -6.95 0.01 -2.39
N LYS A 103 -8.16 0.41 -2.79
CA LYS A 103 -9.28 0.52 -1.85
C LYS A 103 -9.71 -0.88 -1.42
N ILE A 104 -9.79 -1.12 -0.11
CA ILE A 104 -10.24 -2.40 0.44
C ILE A 104 -11.74 -2.59 0.20
N ASP A 105 -12.16 -3.84 -0.02
CA ASP A 105 -13.58 -4.19 -0.10
C ASP A 105 -14.29 -3.93 1.24
N GLU A 106 -15.14 -2.90 1.24
CA GLU A 106 -15.95 -2.53 2.39
C GLU A 106 -16.86 -3.68 2.84
N LYS A 107 -17.35 -4.53 1.93
CA LYS A 107 -18.25 -5.65 2.28
C LYS A 107 -17.53 -6.69 3.12
N ALA A 108 -16.28 -7.02 2.77
CA ALA A 108 -15.46 -7.94 3.55
C ALA A 108 -15.26 -7.41 4.98
N LEU A 109 -14.95 -6.12 5.11
CA LEU A 109 -14.80 -5.46 6.42
C LEU A 109 -16.11 -5.47 7.22
N ILE A 110 -17.24 -5.13 6.60
CA ILE A 110 -18.58 -5.17 7.24
C ILE A 110 -18.90 -6.58 7.74
N ASN A 111 -18.63 -7.60 6.93
CA ASN A 111 -18.87 -9.00 7.31
C ASN A 111 -18.02 -9.40 8.53
N LEU A 112 -16.74 -8.98 8.57
CA LEU A 112 -15.89 -9.22 9.73
C LEU A 112 -16.47 -8.58 10.99
N VAL A 113 -16.92 -7.32 10.89
CA VAL A 113 -17.54 -6.61 12.02
C VAL A 113 -18.77 -7.37 12.54
N LYS A 114 -19.69 -7.73 11.65
CA LYS A 114 -20.94 -8.43 12.01
C LYS A 114 -20.66 -9.80 12.63
N ASP A 115 -19.63 -10.48 12.18
CA ASP A 115 -19.25 -11.78 12.72
C ASP A 115 -18.58 -11.68 14.08
N LEU A 116 -17.76 -10.66 14.33
CA LEU A 116 -16.98 -10.56 15.58
C LEU A 116 -17.65 -9.73 16.67
N ILE A 117 -18.50 -8.77 16.33
CA ILE A 117 -19.05 -7.80 17.30
C ILE A 117 -20.55 -7.96 17.46
N PRO A 118 -21.05 -8.14 18.70
CA PRO A 118 -22.46 -8.03 18.97
C PRO A 118 -22.88 -6.55 18.83
N CYS A 119 -23.71 -6.26 17.84
CA CYS A 119 -24.32 -4.96 17.62
C CYS A 119 -25.84 -5.04 17.79
N ASP A 120 -26.41 -3.94 18.25
CA ASP A 120 -27.84 -3.65 18.15
C ASP A 120 -28.11 -2.88 16.84
N GLU A 121 -29.38 -2.73 16.46
CA GLU A 121 -29.78 -1.91 15.29
C GLU A 121 -29.41 -0.42 15.49
N GLY A 122 -29.00 0.23 14.41
CA GLY A 122 -28.70 1.67 14.38
C GLY A 122 -27.31 2.02 13.85
N ASP A 123 -27.06 3.33 13.74
CA ASP A 123 -25.87 3.85 13.08
C ASP A 123 -24.59 3.61 13.88
N GLY A 124 -23.56 3.13 13.18
CA GLY A 124 -22.19 2.97 13.67
C GLY A 124 -21.16 3.40 12.63
N TYR A 125 -19.96 3.69 13.11
CA TYR A 125 -18.81 4.07 12.32
C TYR A 125 -17.67 3.10 12.58
N PHE A 126 -17.01 2.65 11.53
CA PHE A 126 -15.85 1.77 11.62
C PHE A 126 -14.62 2.40 10.97
N ASN A 127 -13.53 2.39 11.72
CA ASN A 127 -12.20 2.71 11.24
C ASN A 127 -11.52 1.45 10.66
N PRO A 128 -11.45 1.28 9.33
CA PRO A 128 -10.66 0.21 8.71
C PRO A 128 -9.16 0.37 8.91
N SER A 129 -8.66 1.51 9.40
CA SER A 129 -7.23 1.63 9.64
C SER A 129 -6.82 0.77 10.84
N PRO A 130 -5.77 -0.08 10.71
CA PRO A 130 -5.20 -0.83 11.83
C PRO A 130 -4.44 0.08 12.81
N TRP A 131 -4.52 1.39 12.64
CA TRP A 131 -3.85 2.39 13.45
C TRP A 131 -4.77 3.56 13.79
N GLU A 132 -4.26 4.47 14.62
CA GLU A 132 -4.91 5.74 14.91
C GLU A 132 -4.92 6.63 13.66
N ARG A 133 -6.05 7.30 13.42
CA ARG A 133 -6.19 8.21 12.29
C ARG A 133 -7.08 9.42 12.58
N LYS A 134 -6.92 10.44 11.74
CA LYS A 134 -7.87 11.54 11.60
C LYS A 134 -8.69 11.29 10.33
N ALA A 135 -10.01 11.40 10.42
CA ALA A 135 -10.90 11.18 9.28
C ALA A 135 -11.91 12.34 9.15
N LEU A 136 -12.20 12.73 7.91
CA LEU A 136 -13.20 13.74 7.58
C LEU A 136 -14.56 13.05 7.39
N ILE A 137 -15.54 13.40 8.22
CA ILE A 137 -16.92 12.92 8.11
C ILE A 137 -17.83 14.14 8.13
N GLU A 138 -18.65 14.31 7.09
CA GLU A 138 -19.62 15.43 6.99
C GLU A 138 -18.96 16.79 7.32
N GLU A 139 -17.86 17.08 6.62
CA GLU A 139 -17.11 18.34 6.74
C GLU A 139 -16.42 18.58 8.09
N ARG A 140 -16.41 17.59 8.99
CA ARG A 140 -15.74 17.68 10.29
C ARG A 140 -14.71 16.58 10.47
N TRP A 141 -13.57 16.95 11.04
CA TRP A 141 -12.50 16.01 11.34
C TRP A 141 -12.70 15.37 12.72
N TYR A 142 -12.60 14.04 12.74
CA TYR A 142 -12.69 13.22 13.94
C TYR A 142 -11.44 12.35 14.08
N TYR A 143 -11.11 12.03 15.32
CA TYR A 143 -10.06 11.10 15.66
C TYR A 143 -10.64 9.72 15.94
N PHE A 144 -10.01 8.69 15.38
CA PHE A 144 -10.35 7.29 15.59
C PHE A 144 -9.13 6.51 16.07
N ARG A 145 -9.38 5.57 16.97
CA ARG A 145 -8.39 4.59 17.42
C ARG A 145 -8.29 3.40 16.46
N PRO A 146 -7.23 2.57 16.56
CA PRO A 146 -7.01 1.44 15.65
C PRO A 146 -8.21 0.52 15.56
N GLY A 147 -8.71 0.26 14.35
CA GLY A 147 -9.82 -0.68 14.14
C GLY A 147 -11.11 -0.32 14.88
N GLU A 148 -11.27 0.92 15.35
CA GLU A 148 -12.38 1.32 16.22
C GLU A 148 -13.72 1.19 15.53
N ILE A 149 -14.68 0.54 16.20
CA ILE A 149 -16.11 0.67 15.92
C ILE A 149 -16.75 1.44 17.06
N THR A 150 -17.53 2.46 16.70
CA THR A 150 -18.24 3.32 17.66
C THR A 150 -19.63 3.68 17.13
N GLY A 151 -20.60 3.79 18.04
CA GLY A 151 -21.90 4.38 17.72
C GLY A 151 -21.90 5.92 17.76
N ASN A 152 -20.84 6.54 18.31
CA ASN A 152 -20.78 7.98 18.56
C ASN A 152 -19.44 8.60 18.13
N LEU A 153 -19.51 9.76 17.46
CA LEU A 153 -18.34 10.54 17.03
C LEU A 153 -17.93 11.54 18.12
N ASN A 154 -17.06 11.12 19.03
CA ASN A 154 -16.81 11.89 20.27
C ASN A 154 -15.57 12.79 20.24
N ILE A 155 -14.56 12.50 19.42
CA ILE A 155 -13.26 13.19 19.49
C ILE A 155 -13.05 14.04 18.23
N ARG A 156 -13.38 15.34 18.31
CA ARG A 156 -13.09 16.29 17.22
C ARG A 156 -11.60 16.62 17.17
N THR A 157 -11.08 16.86 15.97
CA THR A 157 -9.67 17.22 15.74
C THR A 157 -9.53 18.28 14.65
N GLN A 158 -8.36 18.93 14.54
CA GLN A 158 -8.10 19.98 13.55
C GLN A 158 -7.82 19.44 12.13
N GLY A 159 -7.70 18.11 11.96
CA GLY A 159 -7.48 17.49 10.64
C GLY A 159 -6.07 17.70 10.09
N TYR A 160 -5.98 17.78 8.76
CA TYR A 160 -4.80 18.11 7.98
C TYR A 160 -5.03 19.39 7.17
N GLU A 161 -3.96 20.16 6.94
CA GLU A 161 -4.00 21.36 6.13
C GLU A 161 -4.09 20.99 4.64
N LEU A 162 -5.01 21.62 3.89
CA LEU A 162 -5.10 21.44 2.45
C LEU A 162 -3.96 22.16 1.75
N ALA A 163 -3.39 21.51 0.75
CA ALA A 163 -2.35 22.10 -0.08
C ALA A 163 -2.92 23.21 -0.98
N GLY A 164 -2.24 24.36 -1.00
CA GLY A 164 -2.43 25.32 -2.08
C GLY A 164 -1.79 24.82 -3.38
N TYR A 165 -2.23 25.35 -4.53
CA TYR A 165 -1.63 25.05 -5.84
C TYR A 165 -0.15 25.41 -5.94
N LYS A 166 0.27 26.42 -5.15
CA LYS A 166 1.67 26.87 -5.04
C LYS A 166 2.06 26.95 -3.57
N ILE A 167 3.17 26.31 -3.23
CA ILE A 167 3.70 26.23 -1.86
C ILE A 167 5.15 26.68 -1.87
N GLU A 168 5.53 27.47 -0.87
CA GLU A 168 6.92 27.82 -0.63
C GLU A 168 7.50 26.92 0.47
N SER A 169 8.40 26.01 0.09
CA SER A 169 9.16 25.17 1.02
C SER A 169 10.44 25.85 1.52
N ASN A 170 10.98 26.80 0.75
CA ASN A 170 12.28 27.44 0.97
C ASN A 170 13.48 26.47 1.02
N PHE A 171 13.33 25.25 0.52
CA PHE A 171 14.44 24.31 0.37
C PHE A 171 15.12 24.51 -0.98
N TYR A 172 16.46 24.50 -1.03
CA TYR A 172 17.19 24.62 -2.30
C TYR A 172 17.49 23.25 -2.93
N ASN A 173 17.94 22.29 -2.11
CA ASN A 173 18.31 20.93 -2.55
C ASN A 173 17.91 19.87 -1.49
N PRO A 174 16.59 19.69 -1.24
CA PRO A 174 16.13 18.70 -0.27
C PRO A 174 16.31 17.28 -0.82
N LYS A 175 16.31 16.30 0.08
CA LYS A 175 16.04 14.90 -0.30
C LYS A 175 14.55 14.73 -0.55
N PHE A 176 14.20 13.95 -1.57
CA PHE A 176 12.82 13.59 -1.89
C PHE A 176 12.59 12.15 -1.47
N TYR A 177 11.54 11.92 -0.68
CA TYR A 177 11.02 10.59 -0.34
C TYR A 177 9.63 10.46 -0.93
N PHE A 178 9.37 9.41 -1.69
CA PHE A 178 8.10 9.27 -2.43
C PHE A 178 7.69 7.82 -2.55
N LEU A 179 6.40 7.60 -2.79
CA LEU A 179 5.86 6.25 -2.98
C LEU A 179 6.04 5.81 -4.42
N ASN A 180 6.76 4.71 -4.60
CA ASN A 180 6.72 3.86 -5.77
C ASN A 180 5.92 2.59 -5.43
N PRO A 181 5.56 1.75 -6.43
CA PRO A 181 4.88 0.48 -6.17
C PRO A 181 5.63 -0.34 -5.12
N PHE A 182 5.01 -0.50 -3.94
CA PHE A 182 5.52 -1.35 -2.85
C PHE A 182 6.91 -0.93 -2.32
N TYR A 183 7.28 0.35 -2.44
CA TYR A 183 8.58 0.84 -1.96
C TYR A 183 8.58 2.35 -1.75
N ILE A 184 9.25 2.81 -0.70
CA ILE A 184 9.50 4.26 -0.50
C ILE A 184 10.90 4.55 -1.00
N GLU A 185 10.96 5.30 -2.08
CA GLU A 185 12.20 5.61 -2.78
C GLU A 185 12.81 6.92 -2.24
N GLU A 186 14.14 7.02 -2.24
CA GLU A 186 14.88 8.26 -1.96
C GLU A 186 15.50 8.80 -3.24
N SER A 187 15.29 10.08 -3.55
CA SER A 187 15.96 10.78 -4.64
C SER A 187 16.59 12.10 -4.19
N ARG A 188 17.71 12.46 -4.84
CA ARG A 188 18.32 13.80 -4.75
C ARG A 188 17.78 14.76 -5.79
N TYR A 189 16.99 14.27 -6.74
CA TYR A 189 16.42 15.05 -7.81
C TYR A 189 14.90 15.16 -7.63
N PRO A 190 14.28 16.27 -8.07
CA PRO A 190 12.83 16.41 -8.06
C PRO A 190 12.13 15.26 -8.76
N ILE A 191 10.98 14.86 -8.24
CA ILE A 191 10.12 13.84 -8.84
C ILE A 191 8.83 14.45 -9.36
N SER A 192 8.26 13.82 -10.39
CA SER A 192 7.13 14.36 -11.14
C SER A 192 5.78 13.93 -10.59
N ALA A 193 5.62 12.69 -10.12
CA ALA A 193 4.31 12.17 -9.71
C ALA A 193 4.39 11.07 -8.64
N SER A 194 3.60 11.19 -7.58
CA SER A 194 3.42 10.15 -6.56
C SER A 194 2.17 10.42 -5.72
N SER A 195 1.67 9.44 -4.97
CA SER A 195 0.58 9.62 -4.00
C SER A 195 1.05 10.29 -2.70
N PHE A 196 2.36 10.27 -2.43
CA PHE A 196 2.96 11.22 -1.50
C PHE A 196 4.38 11.61 -1.92
N VAL A 197 4.77 12.83 -1.53
CA VAL A 197 6.14 13.32 -1.65
C VAL A 197 6.52 14.05 -0.36
N SER A 198 7.61 13.64 0.26
CA SER A 198 8.20 14.30 1.41
C SER A 198 9.55 14.90 1.04
N LEU A 199 9.69 16.20 1.22
CA LEU A 199 10.93 16.93 1.02
C LEU A 199 11.60 17.09 2.38
N GLN A 200 12.83 16.61 2.52
CA GLN A 200 13.61 16.66 3.76
C GLN A 200 14.86 17.52 3.59
N SER A 201 15.02 18.48 4.48
CA SER A 201 16.24 19.26 4.70
C SER A 201 16.51 19.33 6.22
N ASP A 202 16.58 20.53 6.80
CA ASP A 202 16.58 20.80 8.25
C ASP A 202 15.25 20.41 8.93
N SER A 203 14.17 20.44 8.16
CA SER A 203 12.83 19.99 8.51
C SER A 203 12.24 19.17 7.34
N ALA A 204 11.05 18.61 7.54
CA ALA A 204 10.34 17.85 6.53
C ALA A 204 9.00 18.50 6.17
N LEU A 205 8.75 18.62 4.87
CA LEU A 205 7.45 19.02 4.31
C LEU A 205 6.90 17.83 3.53
N SER A 206 5.76 17.29 3.95
CA SER A 206 5.12 16.16 3.26
C SER A 206 3.82 16.58 2.62
N ILE A 207 3.66 16.16 1.38
CA ILE A 207 2.53 16.43 0.50
C ILE A 207 1.91 15.08 0.18
N ILE A 208 0.65 14.88 0.57
CA ILE A 208 0.03 13.54 0.61
C ILE A 208 -1.37 13.59 0.02
N SER A 209 -1.73 12.57 -0.76
CA SER A 209 -3.03 12.38 -1.39
C SER A 209 -3.44 10.90 -1.31
N SER A 210 -4.71 10.62 -1.61
CA SER A 210 -5.18 9.24 -1.81
C SER A 210 -4.71 8.64 -3.14
N ASP A 211 -4.46 9.48 -4.15
CA ASP A 211 -4.05 9.09 -5.50
C ASP A 211 -2.88 9.94 -5.98
N PRO A 212 -2.09 9.46 -6.98
CA PRO A 212 -0.95 10.19 -7.48
C PRO A 212 -1.32 11.61 -7.96
N PHE A 213 -0.51 12.58 -7.57
CA PHE A 213 -0.59 13.96 -8.05
C PHE A 213 0.71 14.33 -8.75
N ASN A 214 0.63 15.31 -9.65
CA ASN A 214 1.82 15.85 -10.30
C ASN A 214 2.42 16.97 -9.45
N MET A 215 3.74 16.98 -9.35
CA MET A 215 4.52 17.98 -8.63
C MET A 215 5.64 18.53 -9.51
N LYS A 216 5.84 19.84 -9.45
CA LYS A 216 7.06 20.49 -9.96
C LYS A 216 7.74 21.20 -8.81
N PHE A 217 9.06 21.02 -8.70
CA PHE A 217 9.88 21.71 -7.71
C PHE A 217 10.95 22.53 -8.41
N ASN A 218 11.04 23.81 -8.06
CA ASN A 218 12.08 24.70 -8.55
C ASN A 218 12.46 25.72 -7.47
N LEU A 219 13.72 25.67 -7.01
CA LEU A 219 14.29 26.65 -6.07
C LEU A 219 13.40 26.91 -4.84
N GLY A 220 12.87 25.84 -4.23
CA GLY A 220 12.04 25.93 -3.03
C GLY A 220 10.56 26.21 -3.28
N LYS A 221 10.16 26.45 -4.53
CA LYS A 221 8.76 26.58 -4.93
C LYS A 221 8.23 25.24 -5.42
N ILE A 222 7.05 24.88 -4.94
CA ILE A 222 6.34 23.66 -5.30
C ILE A 222 5.05 24.04 -6.00
N GLU A 223 4.81 23.47 -7.17
CA GLU A 223 3.54 23.55 -7.88
C GLU A 223 2.89 22.17 -7.90
N ILE A 224 1.61 22.10 -7.57
CA ILE A 224 0.83 20.87 -7.48
C ILE A 224 -0.32 20.91 -8.47
N GLU A 225 -0.47 19.84 -9.24
CA GLU A 225 -1.61 19.57 -10.11
C GLU A 225 -2.25 18.24 -9.67
N SER A 226 -3.49 18.27 -9.19
CA SER A 226 -4.21 17.08 -8.73
C SER A 226 -5.72 17.20 -8.95
N GLU A 227 -6.36 16.07 -9.26
CA GLU A 227 -7.81 15.92 -9.28
C GLU A 227 -8.40 15.63 -7.88
N ARG A 228 -7.55 15.28 -6.92
CA ARG A 228 -7.93 14.92 -5.55
C ARG A 228 -7.42 15.95 -4.55
N PRO A 229 -8.05 16.06 -3.36
CA PRO A 229 -7.51 16.86 -2.28
C PRO A 229 -6.10 16.39 -1.91
N VAL A 230 -5.16 17.33 -1.89
CA VAL A 230 -3.79 17.12 -1.44
C VAL A 230 -3.62 17.81 -0.11
N TYR A 231 -2.93 17.17 0.83
CA TYR A 231 -2.71 17.68 2.18
C TYR A 231 -1.22 17.95 2.43
N ILE A 232 -0.93 18.94 3.27
CA ILE A 232 0.42 19.32 3.69
C ILE A 232 0.59 19.04 5.18
N ILE A 233 1.74 18.45 5.53
CA ILE A 233 2.12 18.21 6.92
C ILE A 233 3.61 18.56 7.09
N LYS A 234 3.92 19.37 8.10
CA LYS A 234 5.29 19.72 8.49
C LYS A 234 5.73 18.89 9.69
N SER A 235 6.98 18.42 9.68
CA SER A 235 7.58 17.63 10.76
C SER A 235 9.10 17.82 10.82
N ARG A 236 9.80 17.20 11.78
CA ARG A 236 11.27 17.28 11.83
C ARG A 236 11.89 16.30 10.83
N ARG A 237 11.32 15.09 10.73
CA ARG A 237 11.75 14.06 9.79
C ARG A 237 10.57 13.52 9.01
N TRP A 238 10.79 13.23 7.73
CA TRP A 238 9.75 12.76 6.80
C TRP A 238 9.00 11.52 7.32
N ASN A 239 9.68 10.62 8.03
CA ASN A 239 9.11 9.37 8.50
C ASN A 239 8.32 9.50 9.81
N GLU A 240 8.40 10.62 10.53
CA GLU A 240 7.66 10.84 11.79
C GLU A 240 6.15 10.82 11.54
N ILE A 241 5.71 11.39 10.43
CA ILE A 241 4.28 11.51 10.08
C ILE A 241 3.73 10.25 9.39
N LYS A 242 4.61 9.32 8.97
CA LYS A 242 4.26 8.05 8.32
C LYS A 242 3.37 8.27 7.07
N PRO A 243 3.89 8.94 6.02
CA PRO A 243 3.07 9.42 4.91
C PRO A 243 2.35 8.32 4.15
N ALA A 244 2.96 7.13 4.01
CA ALA A 244 2.32 5.96 3.41
C ALA A 244 1.03 5.55 4.14
N ARG A 245 1.00 5.61 5.48
CA ARG A 245 -0.22 5.34 6.26
C ARG A 245 -1.31 6.36 6.01
N ILE A 246 -0.95 7.63 5.94
CA ILE A 246 -1.90 8.71 5.69
C ILE A 246 -2.48 8.57 4.26
N SER A 247 -1.65 8.28 3.27
CA SER A 247 -2.12 8.01 1.91
C SER A 247 -3.09 6.81 1.87
N TRP A 248 -2.75 5.73 2.58
CA TRP A 248 -3.63 4.58 2.75
C TRP A 248 -4.96 4.94 3.42
N ASP A 249 -4.92 5.75 4.50
CA ASP A 249 -6.11 6.19 5.23
C ASP A 249 -7.03 7.05 4.35
N LEU A 250 -6.46 7.93 3.53
CA LEU A 250 -7.19 8.77 2.57
C LEU A 250 -7.81 7.95 1.43
N LYS A 251 -7.25 6.78 1.12
CA LYS A 251 -7.83 5.85 0.14
C LYS A 251 -8.96 4.99 0.71
N ASN A 252 -8.94 4.75 2.03
CA ASN A 252 -9.84 3.83 2.73
C ASN A 252 -10.68 4.58 3.77
N ASP A 253 -11.82 5.13 3.34
CA ASP A 253 -12.69 5.98 4.15
C ASP A 253 -13.26 5.31 5.42
N ILE A 254 -13.89 6.10 6.29
CA ILE A 254 -14.66 5.55 7.42
C ILE A 254 -15.90 4.85 6.86
N ILE A 255 -16.13 3.62 7.29
CA ILE A 255 -17.29 2.83 6.86
C ILE A 255 -18.46 3.13 7.79
N ARG A 256 -19.60 3.55 7.22
CA ARG A 256 -20.87 3.64 7.95
C ARG A 256 -21.54 2.28 7.98
N LEU A 257 -22.02 1.89 9.14
CA LEU A 257 -22.59 0.57 9.40
C LEU A 257 -23.97 0.72 10.03
N ASP A 258 -24.89 -0.17 9.65
CA ASP A 258 -26.08 -0.46 10.47
C ASP A 258 -25.68 -1.52 11.52
N CYS A 259 -24.96 -1.06 12.55
CA CYS A 259 -24.34 -1.86 13.60
C CYS A 259 -23.97 -0.90 14.73
N LYS A 260 -24.84 -0.73 15.73
CA LYS A 260 -24.52 0.06 16.91
C LYS A 260 -23.85 -0.84 17.95
N PRO A 261 -22.52 -0.73 18.17
CA PRO A 261 -21.86 -1.60 19.12
C PRO A 261 -22.23 -1.20 20.56
N LYS A 262 -22.30 -2.18 21.47
CA LYS A 262 -22.56 -1.91 22.90
C LYS A 262 -21.44 -1.13 23.58
N TYR A 263 -20.22 -1.26 23.08
CA TYR A 263 -19.01 -0.59 23.55
C TYR A 263 -18.19 -0.12 22.37
N ASN A 264 -17.33 0.88 22.56
CA ASN A 264 -16.30 1.18 21.57
C ASN A 264 -15.23 0.08 21.64
N VAL A 265 -14.97 -0.60 20.52
CA VAL A 265 -14.05 -1.75 20.48
C VAL A 265 -13.12 -1.65 19.26
N SER A 266 -11.88 -2.10 19.42
CA SER A 266 -10.94 -2.25 18.31
C SER A 266 -11.13 -3.62 17.66
N ILE A 267 -11.54 -3.71 16.39
CA ILE A 267 -11.60 -5.01 15.69
C ILE A 267 -10.21 -5.59 15.52
N TYR A 268 -9.29 -4.76 15.05
CA TYR A 268 -7.92 -5.17 14.80
C TYR A 268 -6.93 -4.03 14.95
N LYS A 269 -5.68 -4.43 15.18
CA LYS A 269 -4.51 -3.55 15.23
C LYS A 269 -3.30 -4.28 14.66
N ILE A 270 -2.43 -3.52 13.99
CA ILE A 270 -1.15 -4.02 13.45
C ILE A 270 -0.01 -3.19 14.07
N GLU A 271 0.99 -3.88 14.62
CA GLU A 271 2.22 -3.28 15.16
C GLU A 271 3.45 -4.00 14.59
N PRO A 272 4.54 -3.32 14.20
CA PRO A 272 4.71 -1.87 14.16
C PRO A 272 3.89 -1.24 13.04
N SER A 273 3.75 0.08 13.09
CA SER A 273 2.97 0.81 12.09
C SER A 273 3.67 0.95 10.72
N SER A 274 4.85 0.36 10.53
CA SER A 274 5.45 0.24 9.19
C SER A 274 4.77 -0.87 8.36
N VAL A 275 3.97 -1.74 8.98
CA VAL A 275 3.29 -2.84 8.29
C VAL A 275 1.94 -2.40 7.78
N ILE A 276 1.81 -2.26 6.47
CA ILE A 276 0.61 -1.76 5.80
C ILE A 276 -0.16 -2.93 5.16
N PRO A 277 -1.48 -3.05 5.38
CA PRO A 277 -2.30 -4.01 4.67
C PRO A 277 -2.56 -3.55 3.23
N LEU A 278 -2.11 -4.35 2.26
CA LEU A 278 -2.34 -4.13 0.83
C LEU A 278 -3.64 -4.76 0.33
N TYR A 279 -4.09 -5.81 1.01
CA TYR A 279 -5.29 -6.56 0.69
C TYR A 279 -5.98 -7.02 1.95
N PHE A 280 -7.31 -7.09 1.88
CA PHE A 280 -8.15 -7.55 2.97
C PHE A 280 -9.42 -8.16 2.39
N ASP A 281 -9.64 -9.44 2.66
CA ASP A 281 -10.88 -10.15 2.33
C ASP A 281 -11.29 -11.04 3.48
N TYR A 282 -12.59 -11.14 3.73
CA TYR A 282 -13.14 -11.91 4.84
C TYR A 282 -14.38 -12.67 4.42
N LYS A 283 -14.33 -13.98 4.62
CA LYS A 283 -15.41 -14.90 4.26
C LYS A 283 -15.49 -16.06 5.23
N ASN A 284 -16.67 -16.28 5.81
CA ASN A 284 -17.00 -17.46 6.63
C ASN A 284 -16.00 -17.75 7.78
N GLY A 285 -15.55 -16.72 8.51
CA GLY A 285 -14.58 -16.88 9.60
C GLY A 285 -13.12 -16.96 9.15
N GLU A 286 -12.83 -16.82 7.86
CA GLU A 286 -11.46 -16.77 7.33
C GLU A 286 -11.15 -15.37 6.80
N LEU A 287 -10.09 -14.76 7.33
CA LEU A 287 -9.54 -13.48 6.95
C LEU A 287 -8.28 -13.69 6.11
N SER A 288 -8.27 -13.20 4.89
CA SER A 288 -7.10 -13.15 4.00
C SER A 288 -6.53 -11.73 3.97
N LEU A 289 -5.24 -11.61 4.26
CA LEU A 289 -4.50 -10.36 4.27
C LEU A 289 -3.27 -10.47 3.37
N ILE A 290 -2.90 -9.36 2.74
CA ILE A 290 -1.56 -9.18 2.19
C ILE A 290 -0.95 -8.02 2.96
N LEU A 291 0.18 -8.27 3.62
CA LEU A 291 0.85 -7.30 4.48
C LEU A 291 2.21 -6.95 3.90
N GLU A 292 2.56 -5.68 3.91
CA GLU A 292 3.86 -5.20 3.47
C GLU A 292 4.58 -4.43 4.56
N ASN A 293 5.87 -4.70 4.75
CA ASN A 293 6.72 -3.94 5.66
C ASN A 293 7.41 -2.78 4.94
N PHE A 294 7.01 -1.54 5.21
CA PHE A 294 7.65 -0.33 4.70
C PHE A 294 8.84 0.14 5.56
N SER A 295 9.64 -0.79 6.09
CA SER A 295 10.82 -0.51 6.93
C SER A 295 12.07 -1.08 6.27
N ASP A 296 13.21 -0.43 6.53
CA ASP A 296 14.54 -0.89 6.13
C ASP A 296 15.07 -2.08 6.96
N ASP A 297 14.32 -2.44 8.01
CA ASP A 297 14.66 -3.51 8.95
C ASP A 297 13.70 -4.69 8.83
N ASP A 298 14.22 -5.90 9.11
CA ASP A 298 13.40 -7.08 9.41
C ASP A 298 12.61 -6.84 10.71
N ILE A 299 11.34 -7.20 10.71
CA ILE A 299 10.44 -6.95 11.84
C ILE A 299 9.60 -8.18 12.19
N ILE A 300 9.09 -8.18 13.42
CA ILE A 300 8.03 -9.09 13.84
C ILE A 300 6.74 -8.27 13.96
N SER A 301 5.85 -8.45 12.99
CA SER A 301 4.53 -7.81 12.98
C SER A 301 3.58 -8.55 13.93
N THR A 302 3.00 -7.86 14.89
CA THR A 302 1.97 -8.37 15.77
C THR A 302 0.60 -7.90 15.28
N LEU A 303 -0.24 -8.86 14.88
CA LEU A 303 -1.64 -8.63 14.58
C LEU A 303 -2.45 -8.97 15.83
N ILE A 304 -3.29 -8.03 16.26
CA ILE A 304 -4.16 -8.18 17.43
C ILE A 304 -5.60 -8.07 16.96
N PHE A 305 -6.46 -9.01 17.36
CA PHE A 305 -7.89 -8.99 17.01
C PHE A 305 -8.79 -8.92 18.25
N SER A 306 -10.03 -8.47 18.06
CA SER A 306 -11.15 -8.72 18.97
C SER A 306 -11.92 -9.98 18.58
N GLY A 307 -11.16 -11.03 18.30
CA GLY A 307 -11.63 -12.36 17.92
C GLY A 307 -10.70 -13.43 18.51
N ARG A 308 -11.21 -14.65 18.67
CA ARG A 308 -10.39 -15.83 18.98
C ARG A 308 -9.74 -16.31 17.69
N ILE A 309 -8.41 -16.34 17.66
CA ILE A 309 -7.66 -16.91 16.55
C ILE A 309 -7.64 -18.43 16.70
N GLU A 310 -8.09 -19.15 15.68
CA GLU A 310 -8.08 -20.62 15.64
C GLU A 310 -6.83 -21.16 14.97
N SER A 311 -6.40 -20.53 13.87
CA SER A 311 -5.22 -20.93 13.11
C SER A 311 -4.74 -19.78 12.24
N VAL A 312 -3.44 -19.70 11.99
CA VAL A 312 -2.84 -18.75 11.06
C VAL A 312 -1.90 -19.47 10.11
N LYS A 313 -1.95 -19.10 8.83
CA LYS A 313 -0.98 -19.47 7.82
C LYS A 313 -0.35 -18.22 7.20
N ALA A 314 0.97 -18.17 7.09
CA ALA A 314 1.70 -17.13 6.37
C ALA A 314 2.51 -17.78 5.24
N ASP A 315 2.26 -17.37 3.99
CA ASP A 315 2.82 -17.96 2.77
C ASP A 315 2.69 -19.50 2.70
N GLY A 316 1.61 -20.03 3.27
CA GLY A 316 1.33 -21.48 3.34
C GLY A 316 1.90 -22.19 4.57
N GLU A 317 2.76 -21.55 5.35
CA GLU A 317 3.34 -22.11 6.58
C GLU A 317 2.47 -21.80 7.80
N GLU A 318 2.27 -22.77 8.69
CA GLU A 318 1.50 -22.59 9.92
C GLU A 318 2.31 -21.80 10.96
N LEU A 319 1.68 -20.78 11.54
CA LEU A 319 2.29 -19.97 12.60
C LEU A 319 1.71 -20.34 13.97
N ILE A 320 2.53 -20.19 15.00
CA ILE A 320 2.07 -20.30 16.39
C ILE A 320 1.19 -19.10 16.70
N THR A 321 -0.01 -19.38 17.22
CA THR A 321 -1.00 -18.35 17.56
C THR A 321 -1.17 -18.24 19.08
N GLU A 322 -1.31 -17.01 19.55
CA GLU A 322 -1.87 -16.73 20.87
C GLU A 322 -3.41 -16.68 20.75
N PHE A 323 -4.10 -16.41 21.85
CA PHE A 323 -5.56 -16.39 21.90
C PHE A 323 -6.19 -15.36 20.94
N ASP A 324 -5.63 -14.17 20.90
CA ASP A 324 -6.13 -12.97 20.20
C ASP A 324 -5.02 -12.24 19.43
N ARG A 325 -3.82 -12.84 19.35
CA ARG A 325 -2.64 -12.24 18.73
C ARG A 325 -1.87 -13.27 17.90
N VAL A 326 -1.25 -12.79 16.84
CA VAL A 326 -0.26 -13.57 16.09
C VAL A 326 0.93 -12.70 15.74
N ARG A 327 2.12 -13.29 15.81
CA ARG A 327 3.38 -12.66 15.45
C ARG A 327 3.83 -13.21 14.10
N ILE A 328 4.06 -12.32 13.14
CA ILE A 328 4.37 -12.62 11.75
C ILE A 328 5.72 -11.99 11.43
N PRO A 329 6.78 -12.79 11.20
CA PRO A 329 8.06 -12.26 10.76
C PRO A 329 7.94 -11.76 9.32
N ILE A 330 8.34 -10.51 9.09
CA ILE A 330 8.35 -9.88 7.77
C ILE A 330 9.74 -9.27 7.57
N ARG A 331 10.40 -9.63 6.47
CA ARG A 331 11.70 -9.05 6.11
C ARG A 331 11.57 -7.54 5.83
N ARG A 332 12.68 -6.82 5.82
CA ARG A 332 12.73 -5.45 5.29
C ARG A 332 12.08 -5.41 3.91
N TRP A 333 11.19 -4.44 3.68
CA TRP A 333 10.48 -4.32 2.40
C TRP A 333 9.70 -5.60 2.00
N GLY A 334 9.43 -6.50 2.96
CA GLY A 334 8.83 -7.81 2.71
C GLY A 334 7.32 -7.74 2.50
N ILE A 335 6.79 -8.47 1.52
CA ILE A 335 5.34 -8.72 1.36
C ILE A 335 5.01 -10.15 1.81
N LYS A 336 3.93 -10.31 2.59
CA LYS A 336 3.47 -11.58 3.16
C LYS A 336 1.99 -11.81 2.91
N ASN A 337 1.64 -13.01 2.43
CA ASN A 337 0.26 -13.48 2.33
C ASN A 337 -0.12 -14.17 3.64
N VAL A 338 -1.17 -13.70 4.32
CA VAL A 338 -1.59 -14.23 5.62
C VAL A 338 -3.05 -14.65 5.57
N ARG A 339 -3.35 -15.87 6.04
CA ARG A 339 -4.72 -16.36 6.24
C ARG A 339 -4.94 -16.66 7.72
N ILE A 340 -6.01 -16.10 8.28
CA ILE A 340 -6.33 -16.20 9.70
C ILE A 340 -7.76 -16.72 9.84
N LYS A 341 -7.91 -17.83 10.55
CA LYS A 341 -9.24 -18.29 10.95
C LYS A 341 -9.60 -17.68 12.30
N ILE A 342 -10.69 -16.92 12.34
CA ILE A 342 -11.09 -16.13 13.50
C ILE A 342 -12.55 -16.45 13.86
N ARG A 343 -12.84 -16.50 15.15
CA ARG A 343 -14.21 -16.59 15.68
C ARG A 343 -14.49 -15.49 16.69
N ARG A 344 -15.77 -15.23 16.92
CA ARG A 344 -16.26 -14.29 17.93
C ARG A 344 -15.75 -14.63 19.33
N LEU A 345 -15.35 -13.61 20.08
CA LEU A 345 -15.05 -13.74 21.51
C LEU A 345 -16.34 -13.83 22.33
N ILE A 346 -16.32 -14.59 23.43
CA ILE A 346 -17.38 -14.46 24.44
C ILE A 346 -17.31 -13.09 25.11
N GLU A 347 -18.46 -12.58 25.53
CA GLU A 347 -18.65 -11.22 26.06
C GLU A 347 -17.61 -10.78 27.11
N PRO A 348 -17.22 -11.61 28.11
CA PRO A 348 -16.22 -11.20 29.10
C PRO A 348 -14.85 -10.87 28.51
N TYR A 349 -14.43 -11.56 27.44
CA TYR A 349 -13.16 -11.25 26.76
C TYR A 349 -13.29 -10.03 25.86
N LEU A 350 -14.44 -9.83 25.23
CA LEU A 350 -14.70 -8.64 24.43
C LEU A 350 -14.68 -7.37 25.30
N LYS A 351 -15.19 -7.42 26.53
CA LYS A 351 -15.10 -6.28 27.48
C LYS A 351 -13.68 -5.85 27.82
N ARG A 352 -12.69 -6.75 27.70
CA ARG A 352 -11.27 -6.41 27.90
C ARG A 352 -10.66 -5.68 26.69
N LYS A 353 -11.38 -5.62 25.57
CA LYS A 353 -11.00 -4.95 24.32
C LYS A 353 -11.64 -3.57 24.17
N ILE A 354 -12.39 -3.12 25.19
CA ILE A 354 -13.04 -1.82 25.20
C ILE A 354 -11.98 -0.72 25.08
N ILE A 355 -12.27 0.19 24.18
CA ILE A 355 -11.52 1.41 23.94
C ILE A 355 -12.12 2.49 24.86
N ALA A 356 -11.32 2.99 25.80
CA ALA A 356 -11.74 4.01 26.79
C ALA A 356 -11.82 5.42 26.23
#